data_AF-A0AAJ5YXV1-F1
#
_entry.id   AF-A0AAJ5YXV1-F1
#
_cell.length_a   1.000
_cell.length_b   1.000
_cell.length_c   1.000
_cell.angle_alpha   90.00
_cell.angle_beta   90.00
_cell.angle_gamma   90.00
#
_symmetry.space_group_name_H-M   'P 1'
#
loop_
_entity.id
_entity.type
_entity.pdbx_description
1 polymer ?
#
loop_
_entity_poly.entity_id
_entity_poly.type
_entity_poly.pdbx_seq_one_letter_code
_entity_poly.pdbx_strand_id
1 'polypeptide(L)'
;MSASNEDMQEITASAAFQNPYDGHRSLTSSEQELLGYVLRDLRAQVAQLSTELSSSTLHNHVLSELRAIERKMGLVLTLFKASVWAIVMQQSDADEEAQELEYQSQYDIIQEEPEDEWESTDAPDNQGYGW
;
A
#
# COMPACT_ATOMS: atom_id res chain seq x y z
N MET A 1 59.04 18.11 -17.04
CA MET A 1 58.13 18.99 -17.81
C MET A 1 56.71 18.63 -17.39
N SER A 2 56.25 19.20 -16.25
CA SER A 2 54.88 18.98 -15.78
C SER A 2 53.97 19.96 -16.50
N ALA A 3 53.18 19.48 -17.45
CA ALA A 3 52.00 20.21 -17.90
C ALA A 3 51.04 20.29 -16.71
N SER A 4 50.74 21.51 -16.28
CA SER A 4 49.87 21.77 -15.14
C SER A 4 48.46 21.29 -15.47
N ASN A 5 47.82 20.65 -14.49
CA ASN A 5 46.45 20.12 -14.58
C ASN A 5 45.40 21.21 -14.89
N GLU A 6 45.78 22.48 -14.77
CA GLU A 6 44.97 23.67 -15.07
C GLU A 6 44.81 23.91 -16.58
N ASP A 7 45.86 23.69 -17.39
CA ASP A 7 45.78 23.81 -18.86
C ASP A 7 44.78 22.79 -19.44
N MET A 8 44.67 21.62 -18.81
CA MET A 8 43.75 20.57 -19.25
C MET A 8 42.29 20.87 -18.87
N GLN A 9 42.05 21.63 -17.79
CA GLN A 9 40.71 22.08 -17.41
C GLN A 9 40.21 23.21 -18.33
N GLU A 10 41.08 24.13 -18.75
CA GLU A 10 40.69 25.22 -19.66
C GLU A 10 40.29 24.71 -21.06
N ILE A 11 40.99 23.67 -21.56
CA ILE A 11 40.65 22.99 -22.81
C ILE A 11 39.27 22.32 -22.75
N THR A 12 38.82 21.86 -21.58
CA THR A 12 37.49 21.22 -21.43
C THR A 12 36.35 22.22 -21.22
N ALA A 13 36.62 23.39 -20.65
CA ALA A 13 35.65 24.50 -20.56
C ALA A 13 35.37 25.11 -21.94
N SER A 14 36.33 24.99 -22.86
CA SER A 14 36.25 25.41 -24.27
C SER A 14 35.95 24.23 -25.20
N ALA A 15 34.90 23.45 -24.93
CA ALA A 15 34.11 22.92 -26.04
C ALA A 15 33.38 24.11 -26.69
N ALA A 16 34.16 25.02 -27.27
CA ALA A 16 33.72 26.29 -27.82
C ALA A 16 32.62 25.96 -28.83
N PHE A 17 31.43 26.51 -28.59
CA PHE A 17 30.35 26.46 -29.56
C PHE A 17 30.89 27.01 -30.89
N GLN A 18 31.22 26.11 -31.81
CA GLN A 18 31.65 26.42 -33.15
C GLN A 18 30.40 26.76 -33.93
N ASN A 19 30.33 28.00 -34.42
CA ASN A 19 29.18 28.45 -35.18
C ASN A 19 29.07 27.62 -36.49
N PRO A 20 28.02 26.83 -36.70
CA PRO A 20 27.87 26.01 -37.89
C PRO A 20 27.64 26.85 -39.17
N TYR A 21 27.31 28.13 -39.01
CA TYR A 21 27.10 29.06 -40.12
C TYR A 21 28.37 29.79 -40.57
N ASP A 22 29.50 29.53 -39.92
CA ASP A 22 30.79 30.15 -40.26
C ASP A 22 31.25 29.74 -41.67
N GLY A 23 31.52 30.72 -42.53
CA GLY A 23 31.96 30.49 -43.92
C GLY A 23 30.85 30.12 -44.91
N HIS A 24 29.57 30.32 -44.57
CA HIS A 24 28.47 30.07 -45.50
C HIS A 24 28.46 31.07 -46.68
N ARG A 25 28.56 30.57 -47.91
CA ARG A 25 28.62 31.38 -49.16
C ARG A 25 27.42 32.31 -49.38
N SER A 26 26.25 31.95 -48.85
CA SER A 26 24.99 32.67 -49.06
C SER A 26 24.65 33.68 -47.95
N LEU A 27 25.47 33.76 -46.90
CA LEU A 27 25.20 34.58 -45.72
C LEU A 27 26.30 35.63 -45.58
N THR A 28 25.91 36.85 -45.19
CA THR A 28 26.86 37.90 -44.84
C THR A 28 27.50 37.62 -43.48
N SER A 29 28.70 38.15 -43.21
CA SER A 29 29.42 37.92 -41.94
C SER A 29 28.57 38.26 -40.71
N SER A 30 27.79 39.34 -40.78
CA SER A 30 26.90 39.76 -39.69
C SER A 30 25.71 38.81 -39.47
N GLU A 31 25.16 38.23 -40.53
CA GLU A 31 24.06 37.26 -40.41
C GLU A 31 24.56 35.95 -39.81
N GLN A 32 25.77 35.52 -40.18
CA GLN A 32 26.40 34.32 -39.61
C GLN A 32 26.60 34.48 -38.10
N GLU A 33 27.12 35.63 -37.65
CA GLU A 33 27.29 35.94 -36.23
C GLU A 33 25.97 35.96 -35.46
N LEU A 34 24.93 36.61 -36.02
CA LEU A 34 23.61 36.69 -35.39
C LEU A 34 22.97 35.30 -35.24
N LEU A 35 22.99 34.48 -36.30
CA LEU A 35 22.45 33.13 -36.26
C LEU A 35 23.23 32.23 -35.30
N GLY A 36 24.56 32.39 -35.24
CA GLY A 36 25.40 31.70 -34.26
C GLY A 36 25.04 32.06 -32.83
N TYR A 37 24.85 33.35 -32.54
CA TYR A 37 24.44 33.83 -31.23
C TYR A 37 23.07 33.25 -30.82
N VAL A 38 22.06 33.36 -31.70
CA VAL A 38 20.70 32.84 -31.43
C VAL A 38 20.72 31.32 -31.22
N LEU A 39 21.48 30.58 -32.02
CA LEU A 39 21.58 29.13 -31.89
C LEU A 39 22.27 28.72 -30.57
N ARG A 40 23.28 29.48 -30.12
CA ARG A 40 23.94 29.23 -28.83
C ARG A 40 22.98 29.43 -27.67
N ASP A 41 22.25 30.55 -27.67
CA ASP A 41 21.28 30.88 -26.63
C ASP A 41 20.13 29.87 -26.60
N LEU A 42 19.59 29.51 -27.78
CA LEU A 42 18.56 28.48 -27.89
C LEU A 42 19.05 27.13 -27.36
N ARG A 43 20.27 26.72 -27.71
CA ARG A 43 20.86 25.46 -27.24
C ARG A 43 21.02 25.46 -25.72
N ALA A 44 21.50 26.57 -25.14
CA ALA A 44 21.63 26.70 -23.69
C ALA A 44 20.26 26.62 -23.01
N GLN A 45 19.25 27.32 -23.55
CA GLN A 45 17.89 27.30 -23.03
C GLN A 45 17.26 25.91 -23.13
N VAL A 46 17.41 25.22 -24.26
CA VAL A 46 16.91 23.84 -24.44
C VAL A 46 17.61 22.89 -23.47
N ALA A 47 18.92 23.03 -23.24
CA ALA A 47 19.63 22.21 -22.26
C ALA A 47 19.15 22.47 -20.82
N GLN A 48 18.90 23.73 -20.46
CA GLN A 48 18.32 24.09 -19.16
C GLN A 48 16.92 23.52 -18.98
N LEU A 49 16.02 23.73 -19.94
CA LEU A 49 14.66 23.19 -19.90
C LEU A 49 14.65 21.67 -19.90
N SER A 50 15.52 21.02 -20.68
CA SER A 50 15.67 19.56 -20.66
C SER A 50 16.13 19.06 -19.31
N THR A 51 17.03 19.80 -18.64
CA THR A 51 17.49 19.47 -17.28
C THR A 51 16.37 19.63 -16.26
N GLU A 52 15.58 20.70 -16.37
CA GLU A 52 14.44 20.97 -15.50
C GLU A 52 13.33 19.93 -15.67
N LEU A 53 12.95 19.61 -16.91
CA LEU A 53 11.94 18.59 -17.23
C LEU A 53 12.43 17.18 -16.88
N SER A 54 13.71 16.89 -17.09
CA SER A 54 14.30 15.61 -16.67
C SER A 54 14.54 15.56 -15.16
N SER A 55 14.37 16.67 -14.44
CA SER A 55 14.59 16.68 -13.00
C SER A 55 13.56 15.77 -12.34
N SER A 56 14.07 14.67 -11.83
CA SER A 56 13.32 13.67 -11.06
C SER A 56 12.68 14.26 -9.79
N THR A 57 12.95 15.51 -9.45
CA THR A 57 12.47 16.20 -8.24
C THR A 57 10.95 16.31 -8.21
N LEU A 58 10.30 16.66 -9.32
CA LEU A 58 8.84 16.71 -9.42
C LEU A 58 8.23 15.32 -9.21
N HIS A 59 8.78 14.31 -9.88
CA HIS A 59 8.34 12.92 -9.71
C HIS A 59 8.53 12.42 -8.27
N ASN A 60 9.67 12.72 -7.64
CA ASN A 60 9.93 12.35 -6.24
C ASN A 60 8.96 13.04 -5.28
N HIS A 61 8.59 14.30 -5.54
CA HIS A 61 7.62 15.01 -4.74
C HIS A 61 6.25 14.33 -4.79
N VAL A 62 5.72 14.02 -5.97
CA VAL A 62 4.43 13.31 -6.13
C VAL A 62 4.46 11.93 -5.46
N LEU A 63 5.55 11.16 -5.61
CA LEU A 63 5.69 9.87 -4.94
C LEU A 63 5.72 10.01 -3.41
N SER A 64 6.31 11.08 -2.87
CA SER A 64 6.33 11.34 -1.43
C SER A 64 4.93 11.63 -0.88
N GLU A 65 4.12 12.38 -1.63
CA GLU A 65 2.73 12.68 -1.27
C GLU A 65 1.86 11.42 -1.33
N LEU A 66 1.99 10.63 -2.39
CA LEU A 66 1.30 9.34 -2.53
C LEU A 66 1.62 8.40 -1.35
N ARG A 67 2.89 8.30 -0.95
CA ARG A 67 3.29 7.48 0.21
C ARG A 67 2.75 8.01 1.54
N ALA A 68 2.53 9.31 1.66
CA ALA A 68 1.88 9.88 2.84
C ALA A 68 0.39 9.52 2.88
N ILE A 69 -0.28 9.57 1.73
CA ILE A 69 -1.70 9.19 1.59
C ILE A 69 -1.86 7.69 1.84
N GLU A 70 -1.01 6.84 1.26
CA GLU A 70 -1.03 5.39 1.46
C GLU A 70 -0.95 5.02 2.94
N ARG A 71 -0.05 5.66 3.71
CA ARG A 71 0.07 5.41 5.16
C ARG A 71 -1.19 5.82 5.91
N LYS A 72 -1.80 6.95 5.57
CA LYS A 72 -3.04 7.42 6.20
C LYS A 72 -4.22 6.51 5.87
N MET A 73 -4.38 6.16 4.59
CA MET A 73 -5.43 5.25 4.12
C MET A 73 -5.24 3.84 4.67
N GLY A 74 -4.00 3.34 4.72
CA GLY A 74 -3.66 2.06 5.33
C GLY A 74 -4.08 2.01 6.79
N LEU A 75 -3.81 3.06 7.57
CA LEU A 75 -4.24 3.16 8.96
C LEU A 75 -5.77 3.21 9.10
N VAL A 76 -6.46 3.98 8.26
CA VAL A 76 -7.93 4.05 8.26
C VAL A 76 -8.53 2.68 7.93
N LEU A 77 -8.01 2.00 6.90
CA LEU A 77 -8.48 0.69 6.48
C LEU A 77 -8.19 -0.39 7.52
N THR A 78 -7.03 -0.36 8.19
CA THR A 78 -6.72 -1.33 9.26
C THR A 78 -7.60 -1.11 10.48
N LEU A 79 -7.82 0.14 10.91
CA LEU A 79 -8.74 0.44 12.01
C LEU A 79 -10.17 0.05 11.67
N PHE A 80 -10.62 0.35 10.45
CA PHE A 80 -11.93 -0.06 9.96
C PHE A 80 -12.07 -1.58 9.92
N LYS A 81 -11.06 -2.29 9.41
CA LYS A 81 -11.08 -3.76 9.36
C LYS A 81 -11.10 -4.37 10.76
N ALA A 82 -10.31 -3.82 11.69
CA ALA A 82 -10.31 -4.24 13.09
C ALA A 82 -11.66 -3.96 13.76
N SER A 83 -12.29 -2.80 13.51
CA SER A 83 -13.60 -2.49 14.09
C SER A 83 -14.70 -3.40 13.56
N VAL A 84 -14.70 -3.70 12.26
CA VAL A 84 -15.67 -4.63 11.67
C VAL A 84 -15.44 -6.04 12.21
N TRP A 85 -14.19 -6.49 12.27
CA TRP A 85 -13.89 -7.82 12.80
C TRP A 85 -14.26 -7.94 14.28
N ALA A 86 -14.01 -6.92 15.10
CA ALA A 86 -14.44 -6.90 16.49
C ALA A 86 -15.97 -7.02 16.62
N ILE A 87 -16.75 -6.32 15.78
CA ILE A 87 -18.21 -6.41 15.80
C ILE A 87 -18.68 -7.80 15.34
N VAL A 88 -18.11 -8.34 14.26
CA VAL A 88 -18.48 -9.67 13.74
C VAL A 88 -18.13 -10.75 14.76
N MET A 89 -16.96 -10.67 15.38
CA MET A 89 -16.54 -11.60 16.43
C MET A 89 -17.49 -11.52 17.64
N GLN A 90 -17.85 -10.32 18.07
CA GLN A 90 -18.78 -10.16 19.19
C GLN A 90 -20.18 -10.72 18.89
N GLN A 91 -20.60 -10.70 17.62
CA GLN A 91 -21.85 -11.35 17.20
C GLN A 91 -21.71 -12.87 17.17
N SER A 92 -20.61 -13.41 16.64
CA SER A 92 -20.37 -14.86 16.65
C SER A 92 -20.27 -15.41 18.07
N ASP A 93 -19.57 -14.72 18.97
CA ASP A 93 -19.41 -15.14 20.36
C ASP A 93 -20.77 -15.16 21.08
N ALA A 94 -21.61 -14.14 20.87
CA ALA A 94 -22.95 -14.08 21.46
C ALA A 94 -23.89 -15.17 20.90
N ASP A 95 -23.79 -15.48 19.61
CA ASP A 95 -24.57 -16.54 18.98
C ASP A 95 -24.11 -17.94 19.45
N GLU A 96 -22.81 -18.13 19.67
CA GLU A 96 -22.24 -19.37 20.24
C GLU A 96 -22.67 -19.56 21.69
N GLU A 97 -22.57 -18.54 22.54
CA GLU A 97 -23.03 -18.58 23.94
C GLU A 97 -24.53 -18.89 24.04
N ALA A 98 -25.36 -18.32 23.16
CA ALA A 98 -26.79 -18.59 23.13
C ALA A 98 -27.09 -20.05 22.76
N GLN A 99 -26.36 -20.62 21.79
CA GLN A 99 -26.49 -22.03 21.42
C GLN A 99 -26.03 -22.95 22.55
N GLU A 100 -24.91 -22.65 23.22
CA GLU A 100 -24.43 -23.44 24.35
C GLU A 100 -25.44 -23.48 25.51
N LEU A 101 -26.08 -22.35 25.82
CA LEU A 101 -27.14 -22.29 26.81
C LEU A 101 -28.39 -23.09 26.39
N GLU A 102 -28.76 -23.05 25.10
CA GLU A 102 -29.85 -23.86 24.58
C GLU A 102 -29.54 -25.35 24.71
N TYR A 103 -28.34 -25.78 24.29
CA TYR A 103 -27.87 -27.15 24.47
C TYR A 103 -27.87 -27.56 25.94
N GLN A 104 -27.33 -26.71 26.83
CA GLN A 104 -27.28 -27.00 28.27
C GLN A 104 -28.68 -27.14 28.88
N SER A 105 -29.61 -26.25 28.52
CA SER A 105 -31.00 -26.32 28.97
C SER A 105 -31.70 -27.59 28.46
N GLN A 106 -31.41 -28.02 27.23
CA GLN A 106 -31.94 -29.25 26.68
C GLN A 106 -31.38 -30.48 27.40
N TYR A 107 -30.10 -30.47 27.79
CA TYR A 107 -29.52 -31.56 28.59
C TYR A 107 -30.10 -31.63 30.00
N ASP A 108 -30.36 -30.50 30.67
CA ASP A 108 -31.01 -30.48 31.99
C ASP A 108 -32.45 -31.01 31.91
N ILE A 109 -33.22 -30.63 30.88
CA ILE A 109 -34.59 -31.12 30.65
C ILE A 109 -34.64 -32.64 30.42
N ILE A 110 -33.62 -33.23 29.77
CA ILE A 110 -33.56 -34.68 29.52
C ILE A 110 -33.14 -35.45 30.79
N GLN A 111 -32.41 -34.83 31.71
CA GLN A 111 -32.06 -35.46 33.00
C GLN A 111 -33.15 -35.33 34.06
N GLU A 112 -34.00 -34.30 34.00
CA GLU A 112 -35.26 -34.21 34.74
C GLU A 112 -36.34 -35.11 34.09
N GLU A 113 -36.04 -36.40 33.88
CA GLU A 113 -37.10 -37.38 33.71
C GLU A 113 -37.86 -37.43 35.04
N PRO A 114 -39.20 -37.23 35.09
CA PRO A 114 -39.91 -37.44 36.32
C PRO A 114 -39.62 -38.87 36.75
N GLU A 115 -39.02 -39.04 37.92
CA GLU A 115 -39.05 -40.32 38.62
C GLU A 115 -40.52 -40.60 38.86
N ASP A 116 -41.20 -41.20 37.88
CA ASP A 116 -42.52 -41.75 38.04
C ASP A 116 -42.35 -42.80 39.13
N GLU A 117 -42.76 -42.35 40.31
CA GLU A 117 -42.97 -43.09 41.54
C GLU A 117 -43.64 -44.40 41.14
N TRP A 118 -42.83 -45.47 41.05
CA TRP A 118 -43.35 -46.82 40.87
C TRP A 118 -44.14 -47.13 42.15
N GLU A 119 -45.40 -46.73 42.17
CA GLU A 119 -46.38 -47.11 43.17
C GLU A 119 -46.45 -48.64 43.11
N SER A 120 -45.76 -49.27 44.07
CA SER A 120 -45.62 -50.71 44.19
C SER A 120 -46.97 -51.32 44.57
N THR A 121 -47.90 -51.41 43.62
CA THR A 121 -49.13 -52.18 43.77
C THR A 121 -48.86 -53.65 43.45
N ASP A 122 -48.97 -54.45 44.51
CA ASP A 122 -49.29 -55.88 44.52
C ASP A 122 -48.15 -56.87 44.22
N ALA A 123 -47.41 -57.22 45.26
CA ALA A 123 -46.73 -58.51 45.36
C ALA A 123 -47.73 -59.56 45.90
N PRO A 124 -48.16 -60.58 45.13
CA PRO A 124 -48.91 -61.67 45.70
C PRO A 124 -47.98 -62.60 46.47
N ASP A 125 -48.45 -62.90 47.66
CA ASP A 125 -47.86 -63.63 48.75
C ASP A 125 -47.57 -65.10 48.38
N ASN A 126 -46.31 -65.46 48.60
CA ASN A 126 -45.78 -66.81 48.61
C ASN A 126 -46.49 -67.65 49.68
N GLN A 127 -47.43 -68.51 49.29
CA GLN A 127 -47.92 -69.62 50.11
C GLN A 127 -47.84 -70.92 49.32
N GLY A 128 -46.91 -71.78 49.74
CA GLY A 128 -46.67 -73.07 49.12
C GLY A 128 -47.70 -74.14 49.47
N TYR A 129 -47.90 -75.05 48.53
CA TYR A 129 -48.26 -76.47 48.69
C TYR A 129 -47.64 -77.15 47.45
N GLY A 130 -46.88 -78.27 47.49
CA GLY A 130 -46.98 -79.42 48.38
C GLY A 130 -47.70 -80.55 47.62
N TRP A 131 -46.92 -81.43 46.99
CA TRP A 131 -47.22 -82.65 46.20
C TRP A 131 -47.26 -82.53 44.68
#